data_AF-A0A1H0SWN8-F1
#
_entry.id   AF-A0A1H0SWN8-F1
#
_cell.length_a   1.000
_cell.length_b   1.000
_cell.length_c   1.000
_cell.angle_alpha   90.00
_cell.angle_beta   90.00
_cell.angle_gamma   90.00
#
_symmetry.space_group_name_H-M   'P 1'
#
loop_
_entity.id
_entity.type
_entity.pdbx_description
1 polymer ?
#
loop_
_entity_poly.entity_id
_entity_poly.type
_entity_poly.pdbx_seq_one_letter_code
_entity_poly.pdbx_strand_id
1 'polypeptide(L)'
;MQRDKDLPLFTWQPPVCSVIPFPVQRRIGEIRKAAQSIAGAKSDRDGDFKWNRALGAFHQRMKKAGLPADVIEREINGFHILVYTECLRIGSRLAPALPGQQEQPGGAA
;
A
#
# COMPACT_ATOMS: atom_id res chain seq x y z
N MET A 1 53.38 -17.77 6.48
CA MET A 1 52.16 -18.56 6.16
C MET A 1 50.99 -17.59 6.12
N GLN A 2 50.62 -17.13 4.94
CA GLN A 2 49.50 -16.22 4.70
C GLN A 2 48.71 -16.83 3.55
N ARG A 3 47.72 -17.64 3.90
CA ARG A 3 46.75 -18.20 2.96
C ARG A 3 45.39 -18.07 3.65
N ASP A 4 44.35 -17.87 2.87
CA ASP A 4 42.93 -18.02 3.25
C ASP A 4 42.12 -16.75 3.56
N LYS A 5 42.66 -15.52 3.51
CA LYS A 5 41.83 -14.31 3.70
C LYS A 5 41.17 -13.75 2.43
N ASP A 6 41.64 -14.14 1.25
CA ASP A 6 41.16 -13.61 -0.04
C ASP A 6 40.13 -14.53 -0.75
N LEU A 7 39.58 -15.51 -0.04
CA LEU A 7 38.56 -16.40 -0.62
C LEU A 7 37.21 -15.65 -0.65
N PRO A 8 36.56 -15.54 -1.82
CA PRO A 8 35.36 -14.71 -2.02
C PRO A 8 34.16 -15.13 -1.16
N LEU A 9 34.20 -16.37 -0.64
CA LEU A 9 33.19 -16.91 0.27
C LEU A 9 33.25 -16.27 1.66
N PHE A 10 34.43 -15.84 2.14
CA PHE A 10 34.55 -15.17 3.44
C PHE A 10 34.20 -13.68 3.39
N THR A 11 34.15 -13.09 2.19
CA THR A 11 33.68 -11.72 1.94
C THR A 11 32.20 -11.66 1.54
N TRP A 12 31.53 -12.81 1.40
CA TRP A 12 30.13 -12.86 1.02
C TRP A 12 29.24 -12.37 2.18
N GLN A 13 28.64 -11.20 2.00
CA GLN A 13 27.55 -10.74 2.87
C GLN A 13 26.23 -11.18 2.24
N PRO A 14 25.40 -11.97 2.95
CA PRO A 14 24.07 -12.28 2.43
C PRO A 14 23.31 -10.98 2.20
N PRO A 15 22.59 -10.85 1.07
CA PRO A 15 21.77 -9.66 0.84
C PRO A 15 20.79 -9.52 2.01
N VAL A 16 20.61 -8.28 2.46
CA VAL A 16 19.66 -7.96 3.52
C VAL A 16 18.25 -8.22 2.98
N CYS A 17 17.73 -9.41 3.26
CA CYS A 17 16.40 -9.82 2.84
C CYS A 17 15.35 -9.22 3.79
N SER A 18 14.67 -8.16 3.35
CA SER A 18 13.49 -7.65 4.05
C SER A 18 12.28 -8.54 3.72
N VAL A 19 11.90 -9.42 4.65
CA VAL A 19 10.65 -10.18 4.55
C VAL A 19 9.52 -9.25 4.93
N ILE A 20 8.80 -8.73 3.95
CA ILE A 20 7.56 -8.01 4.16
C ILE A 20 6.46 -9.09 4.28
N PRO A 21 5.87 -9.33 5.47
CA PRO A 21 4.87 -10.38 5.63
C PRO A 21 3.59 -10.11 4.83
N PHE A 22 3.38 -8.87 4.39
CA PHE A 22 2.12 -8.40 3.82
C PHE A 22 2.26 -7.54 2.55
N PRO A 23 2.95 -8.03 1.50
CA PRO A 23 3.18 -7.23 0.29
C PRO A 23 1.85 -6.96 -0.41
N VAL A 24 1.52 -5.68 -0.57
CA VAL A 24 0.24 -5.21 -1.12
C VAL A 24 -0.03 -5.77 -2.52
N GLN A 25 1.02 -5.95 -3.32
CA GLN A 25 0.96 -6.52 -4.66
C GLN A 25 0.38 -7.95 -4.70
N ARG A 26 0.53 -8.72 -3.61
CA ARG A 26 -0.02 -10.08 -3.51
C ARG A 26 -1.40 -10.13 -2.87
N ARG A 27 -2.00 -8.98 -2.50
CA ARG A 27 -3.30 -8.88 -1.80
C ARG A 27 -4.47 -8.59 -2.74
N ILE A 28 -4.48 -9.23 -3.91
CA ILE A 28 -5.48 -8.99 -4.97
C ILE A 28 -6.92 -9.14 -4.47
N GLY A 29 -7.20 -10.12 -3.60
CA GLY A 29 -8.54 -10.29 -3.04
C GLY A 29 -9.02 -9.11 -2.20
N GLU A 30 -8.14 -8.49 -1.41
CA GLU A 30 -8.47 -7.31 -0.61
C GLU A 30 -8.63 -6.07 -1.48
N ILE A 31 -7.79 -5.92 -2.50
CA ILE A 31 -7.87 -4.84 -3.49
C ILE A 31 -9.23 -4.90 -4.20
N ARG A 32 -9.61 -6.08 -4.71
CA ARG A 32 -10.91 -6.32 -5.36
C ARG A 32 -12.07 -6.03 -4.43
N LYS A 33 -12.01 -6.51 -3.18
CA LYS A 33 -13.06 -6.28 -2.19
C LYS A 33 -13.24 -4.79 -1.88
N ALA A 34 -12.14 -4.05 -1.74
CA ALA A 34 -12.18 -2.60 -1.53
C ALA A 34 -12.81 -1.89 -2.74
N ALA A 35 -12.35 -2.20 -3.96
CA ALA A 35 -12.88 -1.62 -5.18
C ALA A 35 -14.39 -1.92 -5.38
N GLN A 36 -14.81 -3.17 -5.14
CA GLN A 36 -16.23 -3.56 -5.19
C GLN A 36 -17.08 -2.83 -4.14
N SER A 37 -16.54 -2.66 -2.93
CA SER A 37 -17.23 -1.92 -1.88
C SER A 37 -17.46 -0.47 -2.28
N ILE A 38 -16.44 0.18 -2.85
CA ILE A 38 -16.51 1.56 -3.37
C ILE A 38 -17.49 1.65 -4.54
N ALA A 39 -17.44 0.72 -5.48
CA ALA A 39 -18.35 0.68 -6.63
C ALA A 39 -19.82 0.52 -6.23
N GLY A 40 -20.08 -0.21 -5.14
CA GLY A 40 -21.43 -0.37 -4.57
C GLY A 40 -21.87 0.79 -3.65
N ALA A 41 -21.14 1.90 -3.60
CA ALA A 41 -21.52 3.04 -2.78
C ALA A 41 -22.64 3.88 -3.40
N LYS A 42 -23.55 4.36 -2.55
CA LYS A 42 -24.74 5.13 -2.99
C LYS A 42 -24.44 6.61 -3.22
N SER A 43 -23.35 7.11 -2.63
CA SER A 43 -22.92 8.49 -2.72
C SER A 43 -21.40 8.57 -2.56
N ASP A 44 -20.83 9.71 -2.94
CA ASP A 44 -19.39 9.96 -2.84
C ASP A 44 -18.92 9.84 -1.39
N ARG A 45 -19.70 10.37 -0.44
CA ARG A 45 -19.45 10.27 1.00
C ARG A 45 -19.46 8.83 1.52
N ASP A 46 -20.37 7.98 1.01
CA ASP A 46 -20.38 6.55 1.35
C ASP A 46 -19.16 5.83 0.76
N GLY A 47 -18.75 6.21 -0.46
CA GLY A 47 -17.52 5.75 -1.10
C GLY A 47 -16.29 6.07 -0.25
N ASP A 48 -16.14 7.32 0.17
CA ASP A 48 -15.06 7.79 1.03
C ASP A 48 -15.04 7.06 2.38
N PHE A 49 -16.20 6.87 3.00
CA PHE A 49 -16.30 6.13 4.26
C PHE A 49 -15.82 4.69 4.10
N LYS A 50 -16.27 4.00 3.05
CA LYS A 50 -15.86 2.62 2.73
C LYS A 50 -14.38 2.53 2.42
N TRP A 51 -13.85 3.51 1.69
CA TRP A 51 -12.43 3.61 1.39
C TRP A 51 -11.59 3.81 2.66
N ASN A 52 -11.91 4.82 3.46
CA ASN A 52 -11.21 5.12 4.71
C ASN A 52 -11.25 3.93 5.69
N ARG A 53 -12.38 3.20 5.73
CA ARG A 53 -12.49 1.98 6.53
C ARG A 53 -11.55 0.87 6.04
N ALA A 54 -11.47 0.64 4.73
CA ALA A 54 -10.59 -0.36 4.14
C ALA A 54 -9.11 0.00 4.38
N LEU A 55 -8.76 1.26 4.14
CA LEU A 55 -7.41 1.80 4.34
C LEU A 55 -6.99 1.72 5.82
N GLY A 56 -7.86 2.15 6.73
CA GLY A 56 -7.61 2.07 8.18
C GLY A 56 -7.39 0.64 8.65
N ALA A 57 -8.19 -0.32 8.16
CA ALA A 57 -7.99 -1.74 8.47
C ALA A 57 -6.67 -2.30 7.91
N PHE A 58 -6.23 -1.84 6.74
CA PHE A 58 -4.94 -2.22 6.17
C PHE A 58 -3.77 -1.65 6.98
N HIS A 59 -3.79 -0.35 7.29
CA HIS A 59 -2.80 0.32 8.12
C HIS A 59 -2.67 -0.33 9.51
N GLN A 60 -3.79 -0.56 10.19
CA GLN A 60 -3.78 -1.16 11.53
C GLN A 60 -3.19 -2.58 11.56
N ARG A 61 -3.39 -3.37 10.51
CA ARG A 61 -2.79 -4.72 10.42
C ARG A 61 -1.27 -4.65 10.32
N MET A 62 -0.76 -3.72 9.52
CA MET A 62 0.70 -3.55 9.40
C MET A 62 1.32 -2.99 10.67
N LYS A 63 0.65 -2.03 11.32
CA LYS A 63 1.06 -1.51 12.63
C LYS A 63 1.10 -2.61 13.69
N LYS A 64 0.07 -3.46 13.76
CA LYS A 64 0.02 -4.60 14.69
C LYS A 64 1.11 -5.64 14.41
N ALA A 65 1.55 -5.74 13.17
CA ALA A 65 2.64 -6.62 12.77
C ALA A 65 4.04 -6.07 13.11
N GLY A 66 4.12 -4.84 13.65
CA GLY A 66 5.40 -4.22 13.99
C GLY A 66 6.18 -3.72 12.77
N LEU A 67 5.52 -3.47 11.64
CA LEU A 67 6.20 -2.97 10.45
C LEU A 67 6.71 -1.53 10.67
N PRO A 68 7.90 -1.18 10.13
CA PRO A 68 8.40 0.19 10.12
C PRO A 68 7.45 1.17 9.42
N ALA A 69 7.44 2.43 9.85
CA ALA A 69 6.54 3.46 9.33
C ALA A 69 6.74 3.73 7.82
N ASP A 70 8.00 3.79 7.37
CA ASP A 70 8.36 3.96 5.95
C ASP A 70 7.85 2.80 5.08
N VAL A 71 7.87 1.58 5.61
CA VAL A 71 7.32 0.40 4.94
C VAL A 71 5.80 0.49 4.87
N ILE A 72 5.15 0.87 5.98
CA ILE A 72 3.70 1.05 6.04
C ILE A 72 3.22 2.09 5.01
N GLU A 73 3.90 3.23 4.92
CA GLU A 73 3.58 4.29 3.96
C GLU A 73 3.72 3.82 2.52
N ARG A 74 4.82 3.13 2.19
CA ARG A 74 5.03 2.55 0.86
C ARG A 74 3.93 1.56 0.48
N GLU A 75 3.57 0.65 1.39
CA GLU A 75 2.52 -0.33 1.15
C GLU A 75 1.13 0.34 1.04
N ILE A 76 0.86 1.39 1.80
CA ILE A 76 -0.38 2.19 1.69
C ILE A 76 -0.48 2.88 0.33
N ASN A 77 0.61 3.49 -0.14
CA ASN A 77 0.64 4.13 -1.46
C ASN A 77 0.41 3.10 -2.56
N GLY A 78 1.02 1.93 -2.45
CA GLY A 78 0.74 0.81 -3.35
C GLY A 78 -0.72 0.36 -3.29
N PHE A 79 -1.33 0.33 -2.11
CA PHE A 79 -2.74 -0.04 -1.94
C PHE A 79 -3.68 0.96 -2.62
N HIS A 80 -3.44 2.26 -2.46
CA HIS A 80 -4.17 3.32 -3.17
C HIS A 80 -4.15 3.09 -4.68
N ILE A 81 -2.95 2.95 -5.26
CA ILE A 81 -2.78 2.83 -6.71
C ILE A 81 -3.48 1.58 -7.24
N LEU A 82 -3.34 0.45 -6.55
CA LEU A 82 -3.92 -0.82 -6.97
C LEU A 82 -5.45 -0.80 -6.86
N VAL A 83 -6.02 -0.21 -5.80
CA VAL A 83 -7.48 -0.08 -5.65
C VAL A 83 -8.05 0.89 -6.67
N TYR A 84 -7.39 2.03 -6.90
CA TYR A 84 -7.77 2.96 -7.96
C TYR A 84 -7.79 2.27 -9.34
N THR A 85 -6.72 1.55 -9.67
CA THR A 85 -6.62 0.79 -10.93
C THR A 85 -7.72 -0.26 -11.04
N GLU A 86 -8.02 -0.95 -9.95
CA GLU A 86 -9.10 -1.94 -9.91
C GLU A 86 -10.49 -1.30 -10.06
N CYS A 87 -10.73 -0.13 -9.45
CA CYS A 87 -11.94 0.67 -9.65
C CYS A 87 -12.14 1.03 -11.12
N LEU A 88 -11.08 1.45 -11.81
CA LEU A 88 -11.11 1.70 -13.26
C LEU A 88 -11.43 0.43 -14.04
N ARG A 89 -10.80 -0.70 -13.68
CA ARG A 89 -11.01 -1.99 -14.34
C ARG A 89 -12.45 -2.47 -14.27
N ILE A 90 -13.14 -2.23 -13.16
CA ILE A 90 -14.55 -2.64 -12.97
C ILE A 90 -15.56 -1.57 -13.43
N GLY A 91 -15.11 -0.44 -13.96
CA GLY A 91 -16.00 0.64 -14.40
C GLY A 91 -16.72 1.35 -13.25
N SER A 92 -16.11 1.41 -12.06
CA SER A 92 -16.68 2.10 -10.91
C SER A 92 -16.80 3.60 -11.19
N ARG A 93 -17.96 4.19 -10.88
CA ARG A 93 -18.16 5.65 -10.91
C ARG A 93 -17.28 6.36 -9.88
N LEU A 94 -16.97 5.69 -8.78
CA LEU A 94 -16.25 6.21 -7.63
C LEU A 94 -14.88 5.55 -7.53
N ALA A 95 -13.86 6.33 -7.22
CA ALA A 95 -12.51 5.86 -7.01
C ALA A 95 -11.83 6.67 -5.91
N PRO A 96 -10.92 6.05 -5.13
CA PRO A 96 -10.15 6.79 -4.14
C PRO A 96 -9.20 7.78 -4.83
N ALA A 97 -8.97 8.94 -4.20
CA ALA A 97 -7.97 9.88 -4.67
C ALA A 97 -6.57 9.26 -4.64
N LEU A 98 -5.77 9.51 -5.68
CA LEU A 98 -4.39 9.06 -5.70
C LEU A 98 -3.53 9.89 -4.72
N PRO A 99 -2.52 9.27 -4.08
CA PRO A 99 -1.57 10.00 -3.24
C PRO A 99 -0.89 11.09 -4.08
N GLY A 100 -0.94 12.34 -3.61
CA GLY A 100 -0.38 13.49 -4.33
C GLY A 100 -1.37 14.34 -5.14
N GLN A 101 -2.66 13.96 -5.22
CA GLN A 101 -3.72 14.79 -5.84
C GLN A 101 -4.51 15.66 -4.85
N GLN A 102 -4.08 15.77 -3.58
CA GLN A 102 -4.67 16.78 -2.68
C GLN A 102 -4.11 18.15 -3.05
N GLU A 103 -4.88 18.89 -3.85
CA GLU A 103 -4.66 20.31 -4.09
C GLU A 103 -4.63 21.08 -2.77
N GLN A 104 -3.73 22.06 -2.73
CA GLN A 104 -3.51 23.02 -1.66
C GLN A 104 -4.84 23.58 -1.11
N PRO A 105 -4.99 23.73 0.23
CA PRO A 105 -6.03 24.59 0.76
C PRO A 105 -5.69 26.01 0.30
N GLY A 106 -6.52 26.57 -0.57
CA GLY A 106 -6.46 27.98 -0.96
C GLY A 106 -6.47 28.84 0.31
N GLY A 107 -5.32 29.43 0.62
CA GLY A 107 -5.19 30.44 1.64
C GLY A 107 -6.07 31.63 1.25
N ALA A 108 -7.08 31.90 2.07
CA ALA A 108 -7.81 33.15 1.99
C ALA A 108 -6.82 34.29 2.32
N ALA A 109 -6.58 35.15 1.33
CA ALA A 109 -5.91 36.44 1.47
C ALA A 109 -6.95 37.53 1.76
#